data_AF-A0A3D1Z416-F1
#
_entry.id   AF-A0A3D1Z416-F1
#
_cell.length_a   1.000
_cell.length_b   1.000
_cell.length_c   1.000
_cell.angle_alpha   90.00
_cell.angle_beta   90.00
_cell.angle_gamma   90.00
#
_symmetry.space_group_name_H-M   'P 1'
#
loop_
_entity.id
_entity.type
_entity.pdbx_description
1 polymer ?
#
loop_
_entity_poly.entity_id
_entity_poly.type
_entity_poly.pdbx_seq_one_letter_code
_entity_poly.pdbx_strand_id
1 'polypeptide(L)'
;MMKLSQALLTASLFIPLSSLAVAAEPQQDVAQLLQDKIVVGEKEWVMVLDTDQRTIAKIDTGATTSSINAIDIHDFEKDGKDMVSFKIKAKDDVSKEITLPVKRWVHIKQSSSPETSRRPIVELDIKLGDKTYTTPFNLVDRDHMSYAILIGRSFLNPVALVDVEQKYIHKN
;
A
#
# COMPACT_ATOMS: atom_id res chain seq x y z
N MET A 1 -10.65 -77.08 -49.26
CA MET A 1 -11.59 -75.95 -49.36
C MET A 1 -12.60 -76.06 -48.23
N MET A 2 -12.54 -75.19 -47.20
CA MET A 2 -13.68 -74.66 -46.44
C MET A 2 -13.13 -73.80 -45.28
N LYS A 3 -13.64 -72.57 -45.20
CA LYS A 3 -13.28 -71.52 -44.24
C LYS A 3 -13.88 -71.83 -42.86
N LEU A 4 -13.12 -71.58 -41.79
CA LEU A 4 -13.64 -71.41 -40.44
C LEU A 4 -13.43 -69.95 -40.04
N SER A 5 -14.52 -69.22 -39.91
CA SER A 5 -14.58 -67.86 -39.38
C SER A 5 -15.58 -67.89 -38.23
N GLN A 6 -15.13 -67.60 -37.00
CA GLN A 6 -16.00 -67.15 -35.91
C GLN A 6 -15.26 -66.12 -35.05
N ALA A 7 -16.05 -65.13 -34.63
CA ALA A 7 -15.66 -63.78 -34.27
C ALA A 7 -15.03 -63.65 -32.88
N LEU A 8 -14.04 -62.78 -32.76
CA LEU A 8 -13.67 -62.18 -31.48
C LEU A 8 -14.57 -60.96 -31.24
N LEU A 9 -15.39 -61.04 -30.19
CA LEU A 9 -16.18 -59.93 -29.67
C LEU A 9 -15.24 -59.01 -28.87
N THR A 10 -14.84 -57.88 -29.41
CA THR A 10 -14.11 -56.86 -28.65
C THR A 10 -15.10 -56.02 -27.85
N ALA A 11 -15.14 -56.22 -26.54
CA ALA A 11 -15.88 -55.36 -25.63
C ALA A 11 -15.14 -54.01 -25.50
N SER A 12 -15.70 -52.95 -26.08
CA SER A 12 -15.21 -51.58 -25.90
C SER A 12 -15.66 -51.04 -24.55
N LEU A 13 -14.73 -50.88 -23.60
CA LEU A 13 -14.97 -50.18 -22.34
C LEU A 13 -15.20 -48.69 -22.64
N PHE A 14 -16.44 -48.23 -22.53
CA PHE A 14 -16.75 -46.81 -22.49
C PHE A 14 -16.34 -46.26 -21.12
N ILE A 15 -15.23 -45.52 -21.06
CA ILE A 15 -14.89 -44.71 -19.88
C ILE A 15 -15.59 -43.37 -20.06
N PRO A 16 -16.57 -42.99 -19.21
CA PRO A 16 -17.17 -41.67 -19.30
C PRO A 16 -16.09 -40.63 -18.96
N LEU A 17 -15.93 -39.66 -19.85
CA LEU A 17 -15.08 -38.50 -19.63
C LEU A 17 -15.73 -37.67 -18.52
N SER A 18 -15.29 -37.85 -17.27
CA SER A 18 -15.76 -37.05 -16.14
C SER A 18 -15.50 -35.58 -16.44
N SER A 19 -16.58 -34.82 -16.64
CA SER A 19 -16.55 -33.36 -16.72
C SER A 19 -15.92 -32.83 -15.43
N LEU A 20 -14.69 -32.32 -15.53
CA LEU A 20 -14.18 -31.39 -14.54
C LEU A 20 -14.97 -30.09 -14.73
N ALA A 21 -16.07 -29.94 -13.99
CA ALA A 21 -16.73 -28.66 -13.85
C ALA A 21 -15.73 -27.71 -13.20
N VAL A 22 -15.09 -26.86 -14.01
CA VAL A 22 -14.38 -25.69 -13.51
C VAL A 22 -15.45 -24.81 -12.90
N ALA A 23 -15.55 -24.81 -11.57
CA ALA A 23 -16.41 -23.87 -10.86
C ALA A 23 -15.97 -22.46 -11.27
N ALA A 24 -16.81 -21.74 -12.01
CA ALA A 24 -16.56 -20.35 -12.32
C ALA A 24 -16.42 -19.60 -10.99
N GLU A 25 -15.31 -18.89 -10.80
CA GLU A 25 -15.19 -18.02 -9.63
C GLU A 25 -16.32 -16.99 -9.65
N PRO A 26 -16.91 -16.65 -8.48
CA PRO A 26 -17.98 -15.67 -8.42
C PRO A 26 -17.52 -14.37 -9.09
N GLN A 27 -18.20 -13.99 -10.15
CA GLN A 27 -17.93 -12.73 -10.82
C GLN A 27 -18.32 -11.60 -9.87
N GLN A 28 -17.31 -10.95 -9.28
CA GLN A 28 -17.54 -9.84 -8.36
C GLN A 28 -18.21 -8.69 -9.11
N ASP A 29 -19.25 -8.12 -8.52
CA ASP A 29 -19.87 -6.89 -9.03
C ASP A 29 -18.88 -5.74 -8.89
N VAL A 30 -18.33 -5.31 -10.03
CA VAL A 30 -17.39 -4.20 -10.11
C VAL A 30 -18.00 -2.95 -9.50
N ALA A 31 -19.29 -2.65 -9.72
CA ALA A 31 -19.91 -1.45 -9.18
C ALA A 31 -19.89 -1.42 -7.65
N GLN A 32 -20.14 -2.58 -7.02
CA GLN A 32 -20.09 -2.73 -5.57
C GLN A 32 -18.67 -2.58 -5.01
N LEU A 33 -17.63 -3.02 -5.74
CA LEU A 33 -16.23 -2.86 -5.34
C LEU A 33 -15.77 -1.39 -5.31
N LEU A 34 -16.40 -0.51 -6.09
CA LEU A 34 -15.99 0.89 -6.24
C LEU A 34 -16.78 1.85 -5.34
N GLN A 35 -17.92 1.41 -4.80
CA GLN A 35 -18.93 2.31 -4.22
C GLN A 35 -18.42 3.15 -3.03
N ASP A 36 -17.46 2.63 -2.28
CA ASP A 36 -16.90 3.29 -1.09
C ASP A 36 -15.51 3.92 -1.30
N LYS A 37 -14.93 3.75 -2.50
CA LYS A 37 -13.55 4.18 -2.79
C LYS A 37 -13.49 5.60 -3.31
N ILE A 38 -12.52 6.37 -2.82
CA ILE A 38 -12.16 7.66 -3.40
C ILE A 38 -11.31 7.44 -4.67
N VAL A 39 -11.59 8.18 -5.74
CA VAL A 39 -10.71 8.21 -6.91
C VAL A 39 -9.61 9.24 -6.67
N VAL A 40 -8.36 8.84 -6.85
CA VAL A 40 -7.16 9.69 -6.70
C VAL A 40 -6.33 9.65 -7.97
N GLY A 41 -5.65 10.75 -8.29
CA GLY A 41 -4.67 10.80 -9.37
C GLY A 41 -3.34 10.12 -9.02
N GLU A 42 -2.36 10.16 -9.92
CA GLU A 42 -0.98 9.73 -9.60
C GLU A 42 -0.29 10.65 -8.57
N LYS A 43 -0.83 11.86 -8.35
CA LYS A 43 -0.38 12.85 -7.39
C LYS A 43 -1.58 13.54 -6.77
N GLU A 44 -1.54 13.76 -5.46
CA GLU A 44 -2.61 14.44 -4.75
C GLU A 44 -2.08 15.42 -3.70
N TRP A 45 -2.88 16.43 -3.40
CA TRP A 45 -2.64 17.27 -2.23
C TRP A 45 -3.00 16.49 -0.97
N VAL A 46 -2.09 16.52 0.01
CA VAL A 46 -2.29 15.92 1.31
C VAL A 46 -1.90 16.94 2.38
N MET A 47 -2.71 17.03 3.42
CA MET A 47 -2.38 17.75 4.65
C MET A 47 -2.14 16.73 5.75
N VAL A 48 -1.00 16.83 6.44
CA VAL A 48 -0.74 16.05 7.65
C VAL A 48 -1.32 16.82 8.82
N LEU A 49 -2.35 16.26 9.46
CA LEU A 49 -3.02 16.91 10.58
C LEU A 49 -2.09 17.02 11.77
N ASP A 50 -2.43 17.95 12.67
CA ASP A 50 -1.61 18.37 13.80
C ASP A 50 -0.24 18.93 13.42
N THR A 51 -0.01 19.16 12.13
CA THR A 51 1.13 19.89 11.57
C THR A 51 0.63 20.99 10.65
N ASP A 52 1.52 21.88 10.26
CA ASP A 52 1.37 22.89 9.23
C ASP A 52 1.69 22.34 7.82
N GLN A 53 1.99 21.04 7.70
CA GLN A 53 2.47 20.48 6.45
C GLN A 53 1.33 20.13 5.48
N ARG A 54 1.22 20.95 4.43
CA ARG A 54 0.43 20.65 3.23
C ARG A 54 1.34 20.52 2.01
N THR A 55 1.34 19.36 1.37
CA THR A 55 2.23 19.10 0.24
C THR A 55 1.64 18.12 -0.77
N ILE A 56 2.31 17.97 -1.91
CA ILE A 56 1.95 16.99 -2.93
C ILE A 56 2.52 15.64 -2.51
N ALA A 57 1.64 14.67 -2.33
CA ALA A 57 2.01 13.27 -2.20
C ALA A 57 2.02 12.59 -3.56
N LYS A 58 2.97 11.68 -3.77
CA LYS A 58 2.92 10.73 -4.89
C LYS A 58 2.10 9.51 -4.44
N ILE A 59 1.14 9.11 -5.26
CA ILE A 59 0.41 7.86 -5.09
C ILE A 59 1.26 6.72 -5.67
N ASP A 60 1.71 5.81 -4.81
CA ASP A 60 2.71 4.79 -5.18
C ASP A 60 2.17 3.38 -4.93
N THR A 61 1.54 2.82 -5.96
CA THR A 61 1.02 1.44 -5.93
C THR A 61 2.13 0.40 -5.83
N GLY A 62 3.41 0.76 -6.03
CA GLY A 62 4.58 -0.11 -5.83
C GLY A 62 5.00 -0.22 -4.37
N ALA A 63 4.68 0.76 -3.53
CA ALA A 63 5.02 0.77 -2.11
C ALA A 63 4.00 0.00 -1.25
N THR A 64 4.47 -0.89 -0.38
CA THR A 64 3.59 -1.59 0.60
C THR A 64 3.08 -0.63 1.67
N THR A 65 3.97 0.18 2.25
CA THR A 65 3.66 1.12 3.33
C THR A 65 3.96 2.53 2.87
N SER A 66 3.11 3.48 3.26
CA SER A 66 3.34 4.90 3.04
C SER A 66 4.63 5.35 3.74
N SER A 67 5.28 6.38 3.19
CA SER A 67 6.50 6.95 3.79
C SER A 67 6.46 8.46 3.75
N ILE A 68 7.08 9.07 4.75
CA ILE A 68 7.15 10.52 4.89
C ILE A 68 8.59 10.95 5.15
N ASN A 69 8.99 12.05 4.51
CA ASN A 69 10.27 12.68 4.73
C ASN A 69 10.29 13.28 6.12
N ALA A 70 11.09 12.68 6.99
CA ALA A 70 11.24 13.09 8.37
C ALA A 70 12.71 13.42 8.67
N ILE A 71 12.92 14.56 9.29
CA ILE A 71 14.22 15.05 9.75
C ILE A 71 14.20 15.21 11.27
N ASP A 72 15.38 15.39 11.88
CA ASP A 72 15.55 15.52 13.32
C ASP A 72 14.85 14.37 14.09
N ILE A 73 14.99 13.13 13.58
CA ILE A 73 14.35 11.96 14.16
C ILE A 73 15.09 11.57 15.45
N HIS A 74 14.40 11.64 16.58
CA HIS A 74 14.91 11.24 17.89
C HIS A 74 13.96 10.23 18.54
N ASP A 75 14.42 8.98 18.71
CA ASP A 75 13.71 7.96 19.47
C ASP A 75 14.09 7.95 20.95
N PHE A 76 13.10 7.72 21.81
CA PHE A 76 13.29 7.65 23.26
C PHE A 76 12.20 6.79 23.90
N GLU A 77 12.41 6.38 25.15
CA GLU A 77 11.40 5.69 25.94
C GLU A 77 10.69 6.68 26.86
N LYS A 78 9.36 6.58 26.96
CA LYS A 78 8.56 7.30 27.95
C LYS A 78 7.48 6.38 28.51
N ASP A 79 7.45 6.21 29.83
CA ASP A 79 6.47 5.36 30.53
C ASP A 79 6.42 3.92 29.97
N GLY A 80 7.58 3.36 29.62
CA GLY A 80 7.70 2.01 29.04
C GLY A 80 7.22 1.88 27.59
N LYS A 81 7.02 3.00 26.88
CA LYS A 81 6.62 3.04 25.46
C LYS A 81 7.72 3.67 24.61
N ASP A 82 7.97 3.06 23.46
CA ASP A 82 8.81 3.65 22.42
C ASP A 82 8.11 4.89 21.83
N MET A 83 8.80 6.01 21.89
CA MET A 83 8.37 7.30 21.35
C MET A 83 9.35 7.77 20.30
N VAL A 84 8.90 8.63 19.41
CA VAL A 84 9.75 9.32 18.44
C VAL A 84 9.30 10.77 18.29
N SER A 85 10.24 11.70 18.37
CA SER A 85 10.05 13.08 17.93
C SER A 85 10.71 13.30 16.58
N PHE A 86 10.08 14.10 15.74
CA PHE A 86 10.56 14.40 14.39
C PHE A 86 9.88 15.64 13.82
N LYS A 87 10.45 16.17 12.73
CA LYS A 87 9.81 17.19 11.88
C LYS A 87 9.59 16.62 10.49
N ILE A 88 8.54 17.07 9.82
CA ILE A 88 8.29 16.76 8.41
C ILE A 88 8.93 17.85 7.57
N LYS A 89 9.66 17.47 6.53
CA LYS A 89 10.25 18.42 5.59
C LYS A 89 9.70 18.21 4.19
N ALA A 90 9.06 19.23 3.63
CA ALA A 90 8.61 19.25 2.25
C ALA A 90 9.21 20.44 1.49
N LYS A 91 10.21 20.15 0.65
CA LYS A 91 11.04 21.18 -0.01
C LYS A 91 11.72 22.07 1.05
N ASP A 92 11.47 23.37 1.01
CA ASP A 92 12.03 24.36 1.93
C ASP A 92 11.14 24.60 3.17
N ASP A 93 9.98 23.94 3.22
CA ASP A 93 9.05 24.02 4.34
C ASP A 93 9.33 22.90 5.35
N VAL A 94 9.35 23.26 6.63
CA VAL A 94 9.64 22.34 7.74
C VAL A 94 8.57 22.54 8.79
N SER A 95 7.87 21.46 9.11
CA SER A 95 6.82 21.51 10.11
C SER A 95 7.36 21.82 11.51
N LYS A 96 6.45 22.19 12.42
CA LYS A 96 6.74 22.06 13.85
C LYS A 96 7.12 20.61 14.21
N GLU A 97 7.90 20.46 15.28
CA GLU A 97 8.22 19.14 15.84
C GLU A 97 6.95 18.49 16.41
N ILE A 98 6.79 17.20 16.15
CA ILE A 98 5.73 16.37 16.71
C ILE A 98 6.33 15.13 17.37
N THR A 99 5.66 14.64 18.42
CA THR A 99 6.06 13.44 19.15
C THR A 99 4.93 12.43 19.13
N LEU A 100 5.22 11.21 18.69
CA LEU A 100 4.24 10.13 18.56
C LEU A 100 4.78 8.81 19.11
N PRO A 101 3.90 7.90 19.57
CA PRO A 101 4.31 6.54 19.88
C PRO A 101 4.74 5.81 18.60
N VAL A 102 5.79 5.00 18.72
CA VAL A 102 6.22 4.10 17.64
C VAL A 102 5.24 2.93 17.58
N LYS A 103 4.51 2.80 16.47
CA LYS A 103 3.60 1.67 16.23
C LYS A 103 4.36 0.35 16.07
N ARG A 104 5.47 0.39 15.35
CA ARG A 104 6.40 -0.74 15.16
C ARG A 104 7.71 -0.28 14.53
N TRP A 105 8.74 -1.09 14.69
CA TRP A 105 10.02 -0.92 14.02
C TRP A 105 10.08 -1.74 12.73
N VAL A 106 10.64 -1.17 11.67
CA VAL A 106 11.05 -1.93 10.47
C VAL A 106 12.57 -1.98 10.38
N HIS A 107 13.10 -3.15 10.10
CA HIS A 107 14.54 -3.34 9.90
C HIS A 107 14.84 -3.25 8.41
N ILE A 108 15.67 -2.28 8.02
CA ILE A 108 16.13 -2.12 6.66
C ILE A 108 17.45 -2.87 6.52
N LYS A 109 17.44 -3.96 5.75
CA LYS A 109 18.67 -4.61 5.31
C LYS A 109 19.28 -3.75 4.21
N GLN A 110 20.40 -3.08 4.51
CA GLN A 110 21.15 -2.38 3.48
C GLN A 110 22.09 -3.39 2.82
N SER A 111 22.01 -3.52 1.50
CA SER A 111 22.91 -4.40 0.72
C SER A 111 24.39 -3.98 0.86
N SER A 112 24.63 -2.72 1.23
CA SER A 112 25.93 -2.07 1.32
C SER A 112 26.49 -1.96 2.74
N SER A 113 25.75 -2.39 3.77
CA SER A 113 26.20 -2.32 5.16
C SER A 113 25.66 -3.50 5.98
N PRO A 114 26.49 -4.16 6.81
CA PRO A 114 26.02 -5.20 7.72
C PRO A 114 25.12 -4.65 8.85
N GLU A 115 25.11 -3.33 9.06
CA GLU A 115 24.27 -2.66 10.06
C GLU A 115 22.81 -2.57 9.58
N THR A 116 21.90 -3.20 10.31
CA THR A 116 20.46 -3.03 10.09
C THR A 116 20.00 -1.71 10.70
N SER A 117 19.75 -0.70 9.86
CA SER A 117 19.07 0.52 10.29
C SER A 117 17.60 0.20 10.60
N ARG A 118 17.15 0.50 11.82
CA ARG A 118 15.73 0.44 12.18
C ARG A 118 15.06 1.77 11.85
N ARG A 119 13.82 1.71 11.35
CA ARG A 119 12.99 2.89 11.11
C ARG A 119 11.69 2.79 11.89
N PRO A 120 11.25 3.87 12.54
CA PRO A 120 9.97 3.87 13.23
C PRO A 120 8.82 4.01 12.22
N ILE A 121 7.78 3.22 12.44
CA ILE A 121 6.47 3.43 11.85
C ILE A 121 5.60 4.15 12.89
N VAL A 122 4.98 5.25 12.50
CA VAL A 122 4.00 6.00 13.33
C VAL A 122 2.65 6.04 12.63
N GLU A 123 1.58 6.28 13.38
CA GLU A 123 0.28 6.61 12.78
C GLU A 123 0.13 8.12 12.70
N LEU A 124 -0.23 8.61 11.52
CA LEU A 124 -0.54 10.00 11.28
C LEU A 124 -1.94 10.11 10.69
N ASP A 125 -2.62 11.18 11.09
CA ASP A 125 -3.86 11.59 10.46
C ASP A 125 -3.53 12.47 9.25
N ILE A 126 -4.07 12.10 8.09
CA ILE A 126 -3.94 12.86 6.86
C ILE A 126 -5.31 13.25 6.35
N LYS A 127 -5.41 14.46 5.80
CA LYS A 127 -6.56 14.88 5.00
C LYS A 127 -6.24 14.74 3.52
N LEU A 128 -7.14 14.05 2.81
CA LEU A 128 -7.11 13.87 1.37
C LEU A 128 -8.52 14.13 0.81
N GLY A 129 -8.67 15.22 0.07
CA GLY A 129 -9.99 15.77 -0.24
C GLY A 129 -10.73 16.17 1.03
N ASP A 130 -12.00 15.80 1.13
CA ASP A 130 -12.83 16.15 2.29
C ASP A 130 -12.78 15.13 3.43
N LYS A 131 -11.96 14.09 3.31
CA LYS A 131 -11.88 12.98 4.26
C LYS A 131 -10.55 12.97 5.01
N THR A 132 -10.63 12.62 6.29
CA THR A 132 -9.48 12.37 7.16
C THR A 132 -9.26 10.88 7.30
N TYR A 133 -7.99 10.46 7.30
CA TYR A 133 -7.58 9.08 7.41
C TYR A 133 -6.40 8.93 8.35
N THR A 134 -6.50 8.01 9.29
CA THR A 134 -5.36 7.54 10.09
C THR A 134 -4.64 6.44 9.32
N THR A 135 -3.35 6.59 9.03
CA THR A 135 -2.57 5.57 8.32
C THR A 135 -1.13 5.49 8.83
N PRO A 136 -0.51 4.29 8.81
CA PRO A 136 0.89 4.15 9.17
C PRO A 136 1.82 4.79 8.13
N PHE A 137 2.82 5.51 8.63
CA PHE A 137 3.92 6.07 7.85
C PHE A 137 5.27 5.58 8.36
N ASN A 138 6.12 5.18 7.42
CA ASN A 138 7.54 5.01 7.69
C ASN A 138 8.24 6.36 7.71
N LEU A 139 8.84 6.71 8.85
CA LEU A 139 9.69 7.89 8.97
C LEU A 139 11.06 7.59 8.36
N VAL A 140 11.51 8.44 7.43
CA VAL A 140 12.76 8.25 6.72
C VAL A 140 13.27 9.58 6.19
N ASP A 141 14.57 9.81 6.27
CA ASP A 141 15.21 10.89 5.54
C ASP A 141 15.25 10.55 4.04
N ARG A 142 14.54 11.36 3.27
CA ARG A 142 14.39 11.29 1.82
C ARG A 142 14.68 12.65 1.19
N ASP A 143 15.56 13.47 1.78
CA ASP A 143 15.83 14.82 1.27
C ASP A 143 16.32 14.86 -0.19
N HIS A 144 16.89 13.75 -0.68
CA HIS A 144 17.31 13.57 -2.08
C HIS A 144 16.16 13.21 -3.05
N MET A 145 14.92 13.07 -2.56
CA MET A 145 13.77 12.60 -3.33
C MET A 145 12.81 13.74 -3.66
N SER A 146 12.09 13.63 -4.78
CA SER A 146 11.22 14.71 -5.27
C SER A 146 9.91 14.90 -4.49
N TYR A 147 9.47 13.89 -3.72
CA TYR A 147 8.22 13.93 -2.96
C TYR A 147 8.49 13.62 -1.50
N ALA A 148 8.01 14.50 -0.63
CA ALA A 148 8.09 14.31 0.82
C ALA A 148 7.16 13.20 1.30
N ILE A 149 6.03 12.96 0.62
CA ILE A 149 5.06 11.94 1.01
C ILE A 149 4.88 10.95 -0.15
N LEU A 150 4.98 9.66 0.16
CA LEU A 150 4.52 8.55 -0.68
C LEU A 150 3.33 7.88 0.01
N ILE A 151 2.22 7.74 -0.71
CA ILE A 151 1.04 7.02 -0.24
C ILE A 151 1.06 5.62 -0.86
N GLY A 152 1.25 4.60 -0.02
CA GLY A 152 1.38 3.20 -0.43
C GLY A 152 0.09 2.39 -0.30
N ARG A 153 0.17 1.11 -0.64
CA ARG A 153 -0.97 0.18 -0.64
C ARG A 153 -1.65 -0.02 0.72
N SER A 154 -0.95 0.16 1.83
CA SER A 154 -1.55 0.10 3.17
C SER A 154 -2.70 1.11 3.35
N PHE A 155 -2.59 2.27 2.70
CA PHE A 155 -3.66 3.25 2.62
C PHE A 155 -4.59 2.97 1.42
N LEU A 156 -4.04 2.73 0.24
CA LEU A 156 -4.82 2.68 -1.01
C LEU A 156 -5.79 1.49 -1.08
N ASN A 157 -5.41 0.32 -0.55
CA ASN A 157 -6.21 -0.90 -0.68
C ASN A 157 -7.64 -0.74 -0.14
N PRO A 158 -7.85 -0.28 1.11
CA PRO A 158 -9.19 -0.07 1.65
C PRO A 158 -9.87 1.21 1.14
N VAL A 159 -9.10 2.22 0.71
CA VAL A 159 -9.63 3.59 0.59
C VAL A 159 -9.83 4.03 -0.86
N ALA A 160 -8.96 3.64 -1.79
CA ALA A 160 -8.81 4.38 -3.04
C ALA A 160 -8.76 3.52 -4.32
N LEU A 161 -9.08 4.17 -5.43
CA LEU A 161 -8.78 3.78 -6.81
C LEU A 161 -7.84 4.82 -7.40
N VAL A 162 -6.83 4.36 -8.14
CA VAL A 162 -5.81 5.25 -8.71
C VAL A 162 -6.06 5.41 -10.22
N ASP A 163 -6.37 6.63 -10.64
CA ASP A 163 -6.37 7.04 -12.03
C ASP A 163 -5.02 7.68 -12.37
N VAL A 164 -4.23 6.98 -13.18
CA VAL A 164 -2.86 7.40 -13.50
C VAL A 164 -2.79 8.54 -14.54
N GLU A 165 -3.88 8.82 -15.25
CA GLU A 165 -3.96 9.95 -16.18
C GLU A 165 -4.12 11.28 -15.40
N GLN A 166 -4.81 11.21 -14.26
CA GLN A 166 -5.21 12.37 -13.49
C GLN A 166 -4.18 12.76 -12.43
N LYS A 167 -4.20 14.04 -12.05
CA LYS A 167 -3.40 14.62 -10.96
C LYS A 167 -4.22 15.69 -10.25
N TYR A 168 -4.09 15.78 -8.93
CA TYR A 168 -4.73 16.80 -8.11
C TYR A 168 -6.25 16.80 -8.29
N ILE A 169 -6.87 15.61 -8.28
CA ILE A 169 -8.33 15.47 -8.30
C ILE A 169 -8.89 16.18 -7.07
N HIS A 170 -8.20 16.07 -5.94
CA HIS A 170 -8.56 16.71 -4.68
C HIS A 170 -7.63 17.90 -4.44
N LYS A 171 -8.18 19.11 -4.59
CA LYS A 171 -7.40 20.37 -4.55
C LYS A 171 -7.37 21.06 -3.19
N ASN A 172 -8.14 20.58 -2.22
CA ASN A 172 -8.36 21.24 -0.93
C ASN A 172 -7.55 20.57 0.18
#